data_AF-A0ABD0Q2C7-F1
#
_entry.id   AF-A0ABD0Q2C7-F1
#
_cell.length_a   1.000
_cell.length_b   1.000
_cell.length_c   1.000
_cell.angle_alpha   90.00
_cell.angle_beta   90.00
_cell.angle_gamma   90.00
#
_symmetry.space_group_name_H-M   'P 1'
#
loop_
_entity.id
_entity.type
_entity.pdbx_description
1 polymer ?
#
loop_
_entity_poly.entity_id
_entity_poly.type
_entity_poly.pdbx_seq_one_letter_code
_entity_poly.pdbx_strand_id
1 'polypeptide(L)'
;SLEGIRLNWEEQISLSPSTSLSSIIRTPKCYHISSVNENAAKRLCRRYSQKLIQHTSCQLLRTYPAATRIDSANPNPLIFWLHGIQLVALNYQTD
;
A
#
# COMPACT_ATOMS: atom_id res chain seq x y z
N SER A 1 -22.38 -49.74 8.53
CA SER A 1 -21.61 -49.51 7.29
C SER A 1 -20.76 -48.28 7.49
N LEU A 2 -19.52 -48.37 7.06
CA LEU A 2 -18.44 -47.42 7.28
C LEU A 2 -18.17 -46.69 5.96
N GLU A 3 -18.94 -45.66 5.63
CA GLU A 3 -18.65 -44.77 4.51
C GLU A 3 -19.26 -43.41 4.89
N GLY A 4 -18.55 -42.30 5.09
CA GLY A 4 -17.36 -41.84 4.39
C GLY A 4 -17.66 -40.42 3.89
N ILE A 5 -17.93 -39.47 4.79
CA ILE A 5 -18.02 -38.05 4.41
C ILE A 5 -16.58 -37.53 4.32
N ARG A 6 -15.95 -37.77 3.17
CA ARG A 6 -14.73 -37.04 2.80
C ARG A 6 -15.13 -35.58 2.59
N LEU A 7 -14.87 -34.74 3.58
CA LEU A 7 -14.86 -33.29 3.40
C LEU A 7 -13.75 -32.96 2.40
N ASN A 8 -14.15 -32.49 1.22
CA ASN A 8 -13.30 -32.10 0.12
C ASN A 8 -12.48 -30.85 0.54
N TRP A 9 -11.26 -31.05 1.02
CA TRP A 9 -10.36 -29.96 1.44
C TRP A 9 -9.81 -29.13 0.25
N GLU A 10 -10.11 -29.50 -0.99
CA GLU A 10 -9.54 -28.89 -2.19
C GLU A 10 -10.35 -27.70 -2.76
N GLU A 11 -11.48 -27.32 -2.17
CA GLU A 11 -12.41 -26.33 -2.74
C GLU A 11 -12.41 -24.94 -2.07
N GLN A 12 -11.32 -24.52 -1.40
CA GLN A 12 -11.27 -23.20 -0.74
C GLN A 12 -10.04 -22.32 -1.06
N ILE A 13 -9.41 -22.46 -2.23
CA ILE A 13 -8.43 -21.47 -2.68
C ILE A 13 -8.76 -21.00 -4.10
N SER A 14 -9.91 -20.37 -4.27
CA SER A 14 -10.10 -19.44 -5.38
C SER A 14 -9.32 -18.15 -5.08
N LEU A 15 -8.02 -18.18 -5.37
CA LEU A 15 -7.13 -17.03 -5.17
C LEU A 15 -7.57 -15.91 -6.14
N SER A 16 -8.44 -15.02 -5.68
CA SER A 16 -8.80 -13.82 -6.43
C SER A 16 -7.52 -13.01 -6.69
N PRO A 17 -7.31 -12.40 -7.88
CA PRO A 17 -6.06 -11.69 -8.20
C PRO A 17 -5.75 -10.48 -7.31
N SER A 18 -6.66 -10.10 -6.41
CA SER A 18 -6.63 -8.86 -5.62
C SER A 18 -6.43 -9.07 -4.13
N THR A 19 -6.33 -10.30 -3.63
CA THR A 19 -6.13 -10.54 -2.19
C THR A 19 -4.69 -10.24 -1.80
N SER A 20 -4.46 -9.06 -1.21
CA SER A 20 -3.21 -8.72 -0.53
C SER A 20 -2.83 -9.84 0.45
N LEU A 21 -1.54 -10.14 0.60
CA LEU A 21 -1.02 -11.12 1.58
C LEU A 21 -1.62 -10.90 2.97
N SER A 22 -1.83 -9.63 3.33
CA SER A 22 -2.49 -9.25 4.56
C SER A 22 -3.92 -9.81 4.74
N SER A 23 -4.69 -9.94 3.66
CA SER A 23 -6.02 -10.56 3.67
C SER A 23 -5.92 -12.08 3.88
N ILE A 24 -4.84 -12.70 3.42
CA ILE A 24 -4.59 -14.15 3.59
C ILE A 24 -4.17 -14.45 5.03
N ILE A 25 -3.28 -13.62 5.60
CA ILE A 25 -2.78 -13.78 6.98
C ILE A 25 -3.72 -13.17 8.05
N ARG A 26 -4.85 -12.57 7.66
CA ARG A 26 -5.89 -11.98 8.53
C ARG A 26 -5.37 -11.04 9.61
N THR A 27 -4.29 -10.30 9.37
CA THR A 27 -3.74 -9.34 10.34
C THR A 27 -4.59 -8.06 10.38
N PRO A 28 -4.73 -7.38 11.55
CA PRO A 28 -5.35 -6.07 11.63
C PRO A 28 -4.74 -5.05 10.65
N LYS A 29 -5.58 -4.22 10.04
CA LYS A 29 -5.18 -3.28 8.97
C LYS A 29 -4.09 -2.29 9.39
N CYS A 30 -4.04 -1.90 10.66
CA CYS A 30 -3.02 -0.98 11.19
C CYS A 30 -1.59 -1.51 11.03
N TYR A 31 -1.41 -2.82 10.90
CA TYR A 31 -0.10 -3.44 10.64
C TYR A 31 0.25 -3.49 9.15
N HIS A 32 -0.64 -3.08 8.25
CA HIS A 32 -0.37 -3.10 6.82
C HIS A 32 0.21 -1.75 6.40
N ILE A 33 1.38 -1.81 5.76
CA ILE A 33 2.03 -0.67 5.11
C ILE A 33 2.05 -0.89 3.60
N SER A 34 1.75 0.15 2.85
CA SER A 34 1.86 0.15 1.38
C SER A 34 3.00 1.05 0.93
N SER A 35 3.61 0.72 -0.21
CA SER A 35 4.57 1.59 -0.86
C SER A 35 4.12 1.97 -2.27
N VAL A 36 4.12 3.27 -2.55
CA VAL A 36 3.57 3.84 -3.80
C VAL A 36 4.55 4.83 -4.44
N ASN A 37 4.77 4.73 -5.74
CA ASN A 37 5.57 5.74 -6.45
C ASN A 37 4.92 7.13 -6.36
N GLU A 38 5.73 8.19 -6.46
CA GLU A 38 5.26 9.57 -6.30
C GLU A 38 4.12 9.94 -7.27
N ASN A 39 4.08 9.37 -8.47
CA ASN A 39 3.07 9.69 -9.47
C ASN A 39 1.70 9.13 -9.04
N ALA A 40 1.68 7.93 -8.49
CA ALA A 40 0.49 7.34 -7.89
C ALA A 40 0.07 8.08 -6.62
N ALA A 41 1.02 8.41 -5.75
CA ALA A 41 0.75 9.19 -4.53
C ALA A 41 0.14 10.57 -4.85
N LYS A 42 0.68 11.30 -5.84
CA LYS A 42 0.12 12.57 -6.32
C LYS A 42 -1.32 12.42 -6.83
N ARG A 43 -1.61 11.34 -7.58
CA ARG A 43 -2.99 11.04 -8.00
C ARG A 43 -3.92 10.76 -6.83
N LEU A 44 -3.45 10.05 -5.80
CA LEU A 44 -4.22 9.80 -4.57
C LEU A 44 -4.51 11.12 -3.83
N CYS A 45 -3.50 11.97 -3.66
CA CYS A 45 -3.64 13.29 -3.04
C CYS A 45 -4.71 14.12 -3.78
N ARG A 46 -4.66 14.16 -5.12
CA ARG A 46 -5.61 14.95 -5.93
C ARG A 46 -7.03 14.38 -5.95
N ARG A 47 -7.20 13.06 -6.09
CA ARG A 47 -8.51 12.44 -6.30
C ARG A 47 -9.22 12.05 -5.01
N TYR A 48 -8.48 11.79 -3.94
CA TYR A 48 -8.99 11.17 -2.72
C TYR A 48 -8.45 11.84 -1.46
N SER A 49 -8.16 13.14 -1.50
CA SER A 49 -7.50 13.91 -0.42
C SER A 49 -7.98 13.55 1.00
N GLN A 50 -9.28 13.72 1.28
CA GLN A 50 -9.84 13.45 2.62
C GLN A 50 -9.78 11.97 3.01
N LYS A 51 -10.02 11.06 2.06
CA LYS A 51 -9.94 9.61 2.30
C LYS A 51 -8.50 9.18 2.56
N LEU A 52 -7.54 9.82 1.91
CA LEU A 52 -6.12 9.56 2.12
C LEU A 52 -5.69 9.99 3.53
N ILE A 53 -6.12 11.18 3.98
CA ILE A 53 -5.87 11.65 5.35
C ILE A 53 -6.44 10.65 6.37
N GLN A 54 -7.69 10.22 6.18
CA GLN A 54 -8.34 9.21 7.04
C GLN A 54 -7.62 7.86 6.99
N HIS A 55 -7.08 7.45 5.84
CA HIS A 55 -6.29 6.22 5.75
C HIS A 55 -4.98 6.36 6.56
N THR A 56 -4.28 7.48 6.39
CA THR A 56 -2.98 7.71 7.04
C THR A 56 -3.07 7.91 8.56
N SER A 57 -4.27 8.18 9.11
CA SER A 57 -4.44 8.24 10.57
C SER A 57 -4.30 6.87 11.25
N CYS A 58 -4.52 5.77 10.51
CA CYS A 58 -4.54 4.42 11.06
C CYS A 58 -3.51 3.47 10.43
N GLN A 59 -2.89 3.86 9.32
CA GLN A 59 -1.94 3.04 8.57
C GLN A 59 -0.77 3.87 8.09
N LEU A 60 0.42 3.28 8.11
CA LEU A 60 1.60 3.88 7.51
C LEU A 60 1.50 3.81 5.98
N LEU A 61 1.91 4.88 5.32
CA LEU A 61 2.06 4.92 3.87
C LEU A 61 3.45 5.43 3.51
N ARG A 62 4.12 4.70 2.62
CA ARG A 62 5.42 5.08 2.07
C ARG A 62 5.29 5.54 0.63
N THR A 63 5.83 6.72 0.32
CA THR A 63 6.08 7.13 -1.07
C THR A 63 7.57 7.24 -1.37
N TYR A 64 7.91 7.12 -2.66
CA TYR A 64 9.29 7.13 -3.14
C TYR A 64 9.38 7.75 -4.54
N PRO A 65 10.56 8.22 -4.97
CA PRO A 65 10.74 8.88 -6.26
C PRO A 65 10.32 8.00 -7.44
N ALA A 66 9.80 8.62 -8.50
CA ALA A 66 9.43 7.88 -9.71
C ALA A 66 10.68 7.23 -10.35
N ALA A 67 10.52 6.05 -10.93
CA ALA A 67 11.60 5.37 -11.66
C ALA A 67 12.15 6.19 -12.84
N THR A 68 11.38 7.16 -13.35
CA THR A 68 11.81 8.10 -14.39
C THR A 68 12.84 9.12 -13.91
N ARG A 69 13.06 9.26 -12.59
CA ARG A 69 14.07 10.15 -12.01
C ARG A 69 15.43 9.44 -11.97
N ILE A 70 15.95 9.18 -13.15
CA ILE A 70 17.24 8.49 -13.34
C ILE A 70 18.43 9.32 -12.83
N ASP A 71 18.25 10.63 -12.71
CA ASP A 71 19.17 11.61 -12.14
C ASP A 71 19.10 11.68 -10.60
N SER A 72 18.30 10.80 -9.97
CA SER A 72 18.04 10.81 -8.52
C SER A 72 17.37 12.09 -7.99
N ALA A 73 16.76 12.92 -8.85
CA ALA A 73 16.03 14.10 -8.39
C ALA A 73 14.94 13.75 -7.34
N ASN A 74 14.65 14.66 -6.43
CA ASN A 74 13.67 14.46 -5.37
C ASN A 74 12.30 15.10 -5.69
N PRO A 75 11.17 14.47 -5.32
CA PRO A 75 9.87 15.14 -5.33
C PRO A 75 9.74 16.11 -4.15
N ASN A 76 8.94 17.17 -4.31
CA ASN A 76 8.57 18.04 -3.20
C ASN A 76 7.76 17.25 -2.14
N PRO A 77 8.23 17.16 -0.89
CA PRO A 77 7.58 16.34 0.13
C PRO A 77 6.27 16.92 0.68
N LEU A 78 6.06 18.24 0.57
CA LEU A 78 4.93 18.94 1.19
C LEU A 78 3.58 18.39 0.73
N ILE A 79 3.43 18.05 -0.56
CA ILE A 79 2.18 17.52 -1.09
C ILE A 79 1.77 16.20 -0.41
N PHE A 80 2.74 15.41 0.03
CA PHE A 80 2.50 14.13 0.70
C PHE A 80 2.24 14.32 2.19
N TRP A 81 3.03 15.18 2.86
CA TRP A 81 2.87 15.47 4.28
C TRP A 81 1.53 16.14 4.60
N LEU A 82 1.03 17.02 3.73
CA LEU A 82 -0.31 17.62 3.86
C LEU A 82 -1.44 16.58 3.85
N HIS A 83 -1.18 15.37 3.35
CA HIS A 83 -2.13 14.26 3.33
C HIS A 83 -1.80 13.16 4.35
N GLY A 84 -0.91 13.44 5.32
CA GLY A 84 -0.56 12.52 6.39
C GLY A 84 0.38 11.38 6.00
N ILE A 85 0.94 11.39 4.79
CA ILE A 85 1.93 10.37 4.39
C ILE A 85 3.19 10.53 5.24
N GLN A 86 3.50 9.52 6.04
CA GLN A 86 4.54 9.60 7.07
C GLN A 86 5.93 9.32 6.49
N LEU A 87 6.05 8.37 5.55
CA LEU A 87 7.32 7.95 4.98
C LEU A 87 7.47 8.48 3.55
N VAL A 88 7.98 9.70 3.42
CA VAL A 88 8.38 10.28 2.12
C VAL A 88 9.85 9.98 1.90
N ALA A 89 10.16 8.89 1.20
CA ALA A 89 11.54 8.50 0.92
C ALA A 89 12.16 9.47 -0.11
N LEU A 90 13.34 9.97 0.21
CA LEU A 90 14.14 10.86 -0.63
C LEU A 90 15.50 10.23 -0.92
N ASN A 91 16.11 10.64 -2.02
CA ASN A 91 17.48 10.36 -2.38
C ASN A 91 18.39 11.33 -1.64
N TYR A 92 19.05 10.88 -0.57
CA TYR A 92 19.89 11.73 0.28
C TYR A 92 21.23 12.12 -0.36
N GLN A 93 21.60 11.47 -1.47
CA GLN A 93 22.80 11.79 -2.24
C GLN A 93 22.63 12.99 -3.18
N THR A 94 21.44 13.56 -3.25
CA THR A 94 21.08 14.67 -4.14
C THR A 94 20.66 15.85 -3.28
N ASP A 95 21.45 16.93 -3.34
CA ASP A 95 21.20 18.20 -2.64
C ASP A 95 19.87 18.86 -3.06
#